data_AF-A0A1A2PWU8-F1
#
_entry.id   AF-A0A1A2PWU8-F1
#
_cell.length_a   1.000
_cell.length_b   1.000
_cell.length_c   1.000
_cell.angle_alpha   90.00
_cell.angle_beta   90.00
_cell.angle_gamma   90.00
#
_symmetry.space_group_name_H-M   'P 1'
#
loop_
_entity.id
_entity.type
_entity.pdbx_description
1 polymer ?
#
loop_
_entity_poly.entity_id
_entity_poly.type
_entity_poly.pdbx_seq_one_letter_code
_entity_poly.pdbx_strand_id
1 'polypeptide(L)' 'MTKWVWSFDGGPPGAADASWTKQEAGTDRRCFNQTRLRENVLLQAKVCQSGNAGPAVNVLAGAMQNALGQ' A
#
# COMPACT_ATOMS: atom_id res chain seq x y z
N MET A 1 -26.08 -13.12 2.09
CA MET A 1 -25.03 -12.24 2.65
C MET A 1 -23.72 -12.63 1.98
N THR A 2 -23.18 -11.78 1.10
CA THR A 2 -21.96 -12.10 0.34
C THR A 2 -20.74 -11.92 1.25
N LYS A 3 -19.92 -12.96 1.40
CA LYS A 3 -18.70 -12.94 2.21
C LYS A 3 -17.55 -12.38 1.37
N TRP A 4 -17.00 -11.22 1.75
CA TRP A 4 -15.82 -10.64 1.11
C TRP A 4 -14.56 -11.36 1.61
N VAL A 5 -14.13 -12.38 0.87
CA VAL A 5 -12.87 -13.09 1.16
C VAL A 5 -11.72 -12.29 0.54
N TRP A 6 -10.66 -12.08 1.32
CA TRP A 6 -9.48 -11.34 0.89
C TRP A 6 -8.23 -12.19 1.01
N SER A 7 -7.40 -12.20 -0.02
CA SER A 7 -6.01 -12.66 0.07
C SER A 7 -5.10 -11.47 0.36
N PHE A 8 -4.00 -11.75 1.05
CA PHE A 8 -2.98 -10.79 1.42
C PHE A 8 -1.65 -11.31 0.94
N ASP A 9 -0.86 -10.45 0.30
CA ASP A 9 0.45 -10.80 -0.23
C ASP A 9 1.44 -9.66 -0.03
N GLY A 10 2.73 -9.96 0.08
CA GLY A 10 3.78 -8.98 0.32
C GLY A 10 5.04 -9.60 0.90
N GLY A 11 6.16 -8.90 0.72
CA GLY A 11 7.42 -9.27 1.33
C GLY A 11 7.43 -8.99 2.85
N PRO A 12 8.41 -9.55 3.58
CA PRO A 12 8.63 -9.16 4.97
C PRO A 12 8.90 -7.65 5.07
N PRO A 13 8.41 -6.98 6.11
CA PRO A 13 8.69 -5.56 6.32
C PRO A 13 10.18 -5.34 6.60
N GLY A 14 10.70 -4.22 6.09
CA GLY A 14 12.01 -3.69 6.45
C GLY A 14 11.94 -2.80 7.69
N ALA A 15 13.10 -2.32 8.14
CA ALA A 15 13.19 -1.43 9.30
C ALA A 15 12.54 -0.07 9.07
N ALA A 16 12.52 0.42 7.83
CA ALA A 16 12.02 1.75 7.47
C ALA A 16 10.79 1.72 6.55
N ASP A 17 10.35 0.55 6.10
CA ASP A 17 9.27 0.44 5.13
C ASP A 17 8.59 -0.93 5.16
N ALA A 18 7.35 -0.97 4.67
CA ALA A 18 6.63 -2.20 4.45
C ALA A 18 5.69 -2.02 3.25
N SER A 19 5.58 -3.05 2.41
CA SER A 19 4.63 -3.07 1.30
C SER A 19 3.84 -4.36 1.31
N TRP A 20 2.53 -4.24 1.10
CA TRP A 20 1.63 -5.39 1.03
C TRP A 20 0.39 -5.06 0.20
N THR A 21 -0.18 -6.09 -0.38
CA THR A 21 -1.36 -6.03 -1.22
C THR A 21 -2.50 -6.82 -0.59
N LYS A 22 -3.72 -6.36 -0.86
CA LYS A 22 -4.97 -7.00 -0.47
C LYS A 22 -5.78 -7.23 -1.74
N GLN A 23 -6.16 -8.46 -2.04
CA GLN A 23 -6.95 -8.78 -3.22
C GLN A 23 -8.28 -9.41 -2.84
N GLU A 24 -9.36 -8.89 -3.42
CA GLU A 24 -10.70 -9.44 -3.22
C GLU A 24 -10.84 -10.70 -4.07
N ALA A 25 -11.18 -11.82 -3.43
CA ALA A 25 -11.22 -13.13 -4.06
C ALA A 25 -12.20 -13.17 -5.24
N GLY A 26 -11.76 -13.71 -6.37
CA GLY A 26 -12.56 -13.78 -7.60
C GLY A 26 -12.66 -12.46 -8.37
N THR A 27 -11.89 -11.43 -8.00
CA THR A 27 -11.85 -10.14 -8.71
C THR A 27 -10.41 -9.69 -8.99
N ASP A 28 -10.24 -8.71 -9.89
CA ASP A 28 -8.99 -7.96 -10.06
C ASP A 28 -8.91 -6.71 -9.16
N ARG A 29 -9.88 -6.52 -8.25
CA ARG A 29 -9.85 -5.42 -7.30
C ARG A 29 -8.77 -5.67 -6.26
N ARG A 30 -7.78 -4.77 -6.25
CA ARG A 30 -6.62 -4.84 -5.36
C ARG A 30 -6.40 -3.52 -4.65
N CYS A 31 -5.97 -3.61 -3.40
CA CYS A 31 -5.47 -2.49 -2.62
C CYS A 31 -3.99 -2.68 -2.36
N PHE A 32 -3.18 -1.75 -2.86
CA PHE A 32 -1.74 -1.71 -2.64
C PHE A 32 -1.47 -0.77 -1.48
N ASN A 33 -0.67 -1.21 -0.51
CA ASN A 33 -0.30 -0.45 0.67
C ASN A 33 1.19 -0.28 0.70
N GLN A 34 1.63 0.93 1.02
CA GLN A 34 3.04 1.23 1.23
C GLN A 34 3.17 2.07 2.48
N THR A 35 3.84 1.50 3.48
CA THR A 35 4.20 2.17 4.71
C THR A 35 5.66 2.60 4.61
N ARG A 36 5.99 3.81 5.04
CA ARG A 36 7.37 4.27 5.16
C ARG A 36 7.55 5.09 6.44
N LEU A 37 8.65 4.86 7.12
CA LEU A 37 9.12 5.65 8.26
C LEU A 37 9.97 6.81 7.74
N ARG A 38 9.72 8.00 8.26
CA ARG A 38 10.59 9.16 8.07
C ARG A 38 10.73 9.89 9.40
N GLU A 39 11.95 9.90 9.94
CA GLU A 39 12.23 10.37 11.30
C GLU A 39 11.27 9.71 12.31
N ASN A 40 10.45 10.51 13.00
CA ASN A 40 9.47 10.04 13.98
C ASN A 40 8.04 9.93 13.40
N VAL A 41 7.90 9.97 12.07
CA VAL A 41 6.60 9.95 11.38
C VAL A 41 6.45 8.67 10.56
N LEU A 42 5.37 7.93 10.81
CA LEU A 42 4.96 6.79 10.00
C LEU A 42 3.93 7.23 8.97
N LEU A 43 4.27 7.12 7.69
CA LEU A 43 3.38 7.41 6.58
C LEU A 43 2.86 6.13 5.97
N GLN A 44 1.57 6.08 5.66
CA GLN A 44 0.98 4.99 4.89
C GLN A 44 0.16 5.53 3.73
N ALA A 45 0.52 5.12 2.53
CA ALA A 45 -0.28 5.32 1.33
C ALA A 45 -1.05 4.03 0.99
N LYS A 46 -2.28 4.19 0.52
CA LYS A 46 -3.13 3.09 0.04
C LYS A 46 -3.80 3.51 -1.25
N VAL A 47 -3.72 2.65 -2.27
CA VAL A 47 -4.48 2.84 -3.53
C VAL A 47 -5.25 1.56 -3.83
N CYS A 48 -6.57 1.67 -3.96
CA CYS A 48 -7.47 0.57 -4.27
C CYS A 48 -8.10 0.78 -5.65
N GLN A 49 -7.84 -0.12 -6.59
CA GLN A 49 -8.44 -0.12 -7.92
C GLN A 49 -8.41 -1.52 -8.53
N SER A 50 -9.09 -1.70 -9.66
CA SER A 50 -8.81 -2.84 -10.52
C SER A 50 -7.43 -2.68 -11.16
N GLY A 51 -6.76 -3.79 -11.46
CA GLY A 51 -5.45 -3.80 -12.08
C GLY A 51 -4.30 -3.49 -11.12
N ASN A 52 -3.14 -3.13 -11.69
CA ASN A 52 -1.93 -2.91 -10.92
C ASN A 52 -1.80 -1.44 -10.48
N ALA A 53 -2.03 -1.18 -9.19
CA ALA A 53 -1.85 0.14 -8.57
C ALA A 53 -0.48 0.33 -7.90
N GLY A 54 0.46 -0.62 -8.07
CA GLY A 54 1.81 -0.55 -7.50
C GLY A 54 2.53 0.77 -7.81
N PRO A 55 2.60 1.21 -9.09
CA PRO A 55 3.23 2.48 -9.43
C PRO A 55 2.55 3.68 -8.76
N ALA A 56 1.21 3.69 -8.71
CA ALA A 56 0.43 4.78 -8.13
C ALA A 56 0.65 4.91 -6.61
N VAL A 57 0.61 3.80 -5.86
CA VAL A 57 0.86 3.85 -4.41
C VAL A 57 2.30 4.26 -4.10
N ASN A 58 3.26 3.86 -4.93
CA ASN A 58 4.67 4.24 -4.77
C ASN A 58 4.88 5.75 -4.96
N VAL A 59 4.29 6.33 -6.01
CA VAL A 59 4.30 7.79 -6.23
C VAL A 59 3.62 8.52 -5.09
N LEU A 60 2.45 8.06 -4.64
CA LEU A 60 1.70 8.69 -3.55
C LEU A 60 2.52 8.71 -2.25
N ALA A 61 3.09 7.58 -1.83
CA ALA A 61 3.92 7.55 -0.63
C ALA A 61 5.23 8.35 -0.79
N GLY A 62 5.81 8.41 -1.99
CA GLY A 62 6.95 9.30 -2.27
C GLY A 62 6.58 10.78 -2.11
N ALA A 63 5.43 11.20 -2.63
CA ALA A 63 4.92 12.55 -2.47
C ALA A 63 4.65 12.91 -1.00
N MET A 64 3.98 12.01 -0.25
CA MET A 64 3.74 12.18 1.19
C MET A 64 5.06 12.31 1.96
N GLN A 65 6.04 11.47 1.67
CA GLN A 65 7.36 11.57 2.30
C GLN A 65 8.07 12.89 1.99
N ASN A 66 8.03 13.34 0.73
CA ASN A 66 8.67 14.58 0.32
C ASN A 66 8.04 15.80 0.99
N ALA A 67 6.72 15.78 1.22
CA ALA A 67 6.01 16.85 1.92
C ALA A 67 6.43 17.01 3.39
N LEU A 68 7.01 15.99 4.03
CA LEU A 68 7.59 16.11 5.38
C LEU A 68 9.01 16.71 5.40
N GLY A 69 9.69 16.73 4.25
CA GLY A 69 11.05 17.27 4.14
C GLY A 69 11.11 18.72 3.66
N GLN A 70 9.94 19.34 3.43
CA GLN A 70 9.77 20.77 3.16
C GLN A 70 9.35 21.47 4.45
#